data_AF-A0A1U9N9L5-F1
#
_entry.id   AF-A0A1U9N9L5-F1
#
_cell.length_a   1.000
_cell.length_b   1.000
_cell.length_c   1.000
_cell.angle_alpha   90.00
_cell.angle_beta   90.00
_cell.angle_gamma   90.00
#
_symmetry.space_group_name_H-M   'P 1'
#
loop_
_entity.id
_entity.type
_entity.pdbx_description
1 polymer ?
#
loop_
_entity_poly.entity_id
_entity_poly.type
_entity_poly.pdbx_seq_one_letter_code
_entity_poly.pdbx_strand_id
1 'polypeptide(L)'
;MIQFKRYPHIADLLEYYIESKKRNDISEIYRNGIKNETDAEVFCKFIWDVVESIHSDSELEILVLGNTDNTDMLPDLAYEITNQMKQTGYYSIWEATLDQQE
;
A
#
# COMPACT_ATOMS: atom_id res chain seq x y z
N MET A 1 10.24 -8.59 -6.17
CA MET A 1 9.73 -7.34 -5.58
C MET A 1 8.52 -6.93 -6.37
N ILE A 2 7.45 -6.48 -5.72
CA ILE A 2 6.33 -5.84 -6.40
C ILE A 2 6.88 -4.64 -7.16
N GLN A 3 6.49 -4.49 -8.44
CA GLN A 3 7.00 -3.42 -9.29
C GLN A 3 5.86 -2.52 -9.74
N PHE A 4 5.87 -1.29 -9.27
CA PHE A 4 4.93 -0.24 -9.69
C PHE A 4 5.50 0.47 -10.92
N LYS A 5 4.81 0.34 -12.06
CA LYS A 5 5.35 0.74 -13.36
C LYS A 5 4.88 2.11 -13.82
N ARG A 6 3.64 2.49 -13.49
CA ARG A 6 3.05 3.75 -13.91
C ARG A 6 3.42 4.86 -12.94
N TYR A 7 3.42 4.55 -11.64
CA TYR A 7 3.73 5.45 -10.56
C TYR A 7 4.85 4.86 -9.67
N PRO A 8 6.13 5.01 -10.07
CA PRO A 8 7.25 4.41 -9.34
C PRO A 8 7.42 4.93 -7.91
N HIS A 9 7.02 6.18 -7.65
CA HIS A 9 7.10 6.81 -6.33
C HIS A 9 6.24 6.09 -5.27
N ILE A 10 5.26 5.29 -5.69
CA ILE A 10 4.49 4.43 -4.79
C ILE A 10 5.38 3.36 -4.14
N ALA A 11 6.46 2.94 -4.81
CA ALA A 11 7.44 2.05 -4.22
C ALA A 11 8.12 2.71 -3.00
N ASP A 12 8.59 3.95 -3.18
CA ASP A 12 9.25 4.73 -2.12
C ASP A 12 8.30 4.97 -0.93
N LEU A 13 7.02 5.25 -1.23
CA LEU A 13 5.97 5.43 -0.22
C LEU A 13 5.74 4.16 0.60
N LEU A 14 5.57 3.01 -0.05
CA LEU A 14 5.36 1.75 0.65
C LEU A 14 6.61 1.32 1.41
N GLU A 15 7.80 1.51 0.85
CA GLU A 15 9.06 1.21 1.54
C GLU A 15 9.19 2.02 2.82
N TYR A 16 8.90 3.32 2.79
CA TYR A 16 8.87 4.17 3.97
C TYR A 16 7.93 3.61 5.07
N TYR A 17 6.69 3.25 4.71
CA TYR A 17 5.72 2.77 5.69
C TYR A 17 5.99 1.34 6.18
N ILE A 18 6.59 0.48 5.36
CA ILE A 18 7.07 -0.85 5.77
C ILE A 18 8.15 -0.69 6.84
N GLU A 19 9.11 0.20 6.62
CA GLU A 19 10.21 0.46 7.55
C GLU A 19 9.72 1.14 8.83
N SER A 20 8.90 2.19 8.72
CA SER A 20 8.43 2.96 9.88
C SER A 20 7.55 2.12 10.82
N LYS A 21 6.71 1.24 10.26
CA LYS A 21 5.84 0.34 11.03
C LYS A 21 6.51 -1.00 11.42
N LYS A 22 7.75 -1.25 10.98
CA LYS A 22 8.51 -2.50 11.25
C LYS A 22 7.76 -3.77 10.85
N ARG A 23 7.01 -3.72 9.74
CA ARG A 23 6.18 -4.84 9.24
C ARG A 23 7.01 -5.80 8.40
N ASN A 24 7.73 -6.71 9.07
CA ASN A 24 8.59 -7.71 8.40
C ASN A 24 7.78 -8.67 7.51
N ASP A 25 6.56 -9.01 7.92
CA ASP A 25 5.58 -9.78 7.15
C ASP A 25 5.31 -9.12 5.78
N ILE A 26 5.06 -7.82 5.78
CA ILE A 26 4.84 -7.04 4.56
C ILE A 26 6.13 -6.89 3.76
N SER A 27 7.28 -6.68 4.42
CA SER A 27 8.56 -6.63 3.72
C SER A 27 8.83 -7.92 2.93
N GLU A 28 8.45 -9.08 3.46
CA GLU A 28 8.58 -10.36 2.77
C GLU A 28 7.62 -10.47 1.59
N ILE A 29 6.34 -10.11 1.76
CA ILE A 29 5.34 -10.09 0.68
C ILE A 29 5.78 -9.12 -0.43
N TYR A 30 6.24 -7.93 -0.07
CA TYR A 30 6.70 -6.91 -1.00
C TYR A 30 7.90 -7.40 -1.82
N ARG A 31 8.86 -8.10 -1.20
CA ARG A 31 10.03 -8.66 -1.90
C ARG A 31 9.70 -9.88 -2.75
N ASN A 32 8.88 -10.79 -2.23
CA ASN A 32 8.62 -12.10 -2.84
C ASN A 32 7.39 -12.13 -3.75
N GLY A 33 6.60 -11.05 -3.77
CA GLY A 33 5.29 -11.01 -4.40
C GLY A 33 4.22 -11.70 -3.55
N ILE A 34 2.96 -11.42 -3.87
CA ILE A 34 1.79 -12.06 -3.26
C ILE A 34 1.65 -13.47 -3.87
N LYS A 35 1.74 -14.52 -3.04
CA LYS A 35 1.75 -15.92 -3.52
C LYS A 35 0.48 -16.70 -3.21
N ASN A 36 -0.31 -16.22 -2.28
CA ASN A 36 -1.51 -16.89 -1.79
C ASN A 36 -2.52 -15.86 -1.27
N GLU A 37 -3.72 -16.32 -0.93
CA GLU A 37 -4.81 -15.46 -0.46
C GLU A 37 -4.49 -14.78 0.88
N THR A 38 -3.78 -15.46 1.79
CA THR A 38 -3.34 -14.86 3.06
C THR A 38 -2.36 -13.72 2.84
N ASP A 39 -1.39 -13.86 1.94
CA ASP A 39 -0.49 -12.77 1.56
C ASP A 39 -1.28 -11.57 1.00
N ALA A 40 -2.30 -11.85 0.17
CA ALA A 40 -3.17 -10.83 -0.41
C ALA A 40 -3.95 -10.07 0.66
N GLU A 41 -4.58 -10.78 1.60
CA GLU A 41 -5.33 -10.16 2.71
C GLU A 41 -4.42 -9.30 3.60
N VAL A 42 -3.25 -9.84 3.96
CA VAL A 42 -2.28 -9.14 4.81
C VAL A 42 -1.78 -7.88 4.09
N PHE A 43 -1.50 -7.97 2.80
CA PHE A 43 -1.10 -6.83 1.99
C PHE A 43 -2.21 -5.78 1.86
N CYS A 44 -3.44 -6.18 1.54
CA CYS A 44 -4.58 -5.25 1.42
C CYS A 44 -4.85 -4.49 2.73
N LYS A 45 -4.79 -5.17 3.88
CA LYS A 45 -4.92 -4.52 5.19
C LYS A 45 -3.81 -3.50 5.43
N PHE A 46 -2.58 -3.85 5.08
CA PHE A 46 -1.46 -2.92 5.18
C PHE A 46 -1.63 -1.68 4.28
N ILE A 47 -2.18 -1.84 3.07
CA ILE A 47 -2.47 -0.67 2.21
C ILE A 47 -3.45 0.28 2.88
N TRP A 48 -4.49 -0.23 3.55
CA TRP A 48 -5.39 0.61 4.35
C TRP A 48 -4.70 1.29 5.52
N ASP A 49 -3.86 0.57 6.27
CA ASP A 49 -3.04 1.17 7.33
C ASP A 49 -2.17 2.32 6.78
N VAL A 50 -1.68 2.20 5.54
CA VAL A 50 -0.91 3.26 4.85
C VAL A 50 -1.81 4.46 4.54
N VAL A 51 -3.01 4.25 4.01
CA VAL A 51 -3.98 5.34 3.75
C VAL A 51 -4.28 6.12 5.03
N GLU A 52 -4.57 5.43 6.13
CA GLU A 52 -4.79 6.07 7.43
C GLU A 52 -3.56 6.83 7.93
N SER A 53 -2.37 6.29 7.68
CA SER A 53 -1.11 6.93 8.08
C SER A 53 -0.84 8.19 7.27
N ILE A 54 -1.11 8.19 5.96
CA ILE A 54 -0.96 9.38 5.11
C ILE A 54 -1.85 10.51 5.63
N HIS A 55 -3.09 10.21 6.00
CA HIS A 55 -3.99 11.20 6.60
C HIS A 55 -3.49 11.69 7.95
N SER A 56 -3.10 10.77 8.84
CA SER A 56 -2.60 11.12 10.18
C SER A 56 -1.32 11.94 10.13
N ASP A 57 -0.38 11.57 9.24
CA ASP A 57 0.88 12.27 9.03
C ASP A 57 0.63 13.70 8.50
N SER A 58 -0.36 13.87 7.63
CA SER A 58 -0.76 15.20 7.14
C SER A 58 -1.36 16.09 8.25
N GLU A 59 -2.19 15.54 9.13
CA GLU A 59 -2.77 16.29 10.25
C GLU A 59 -1.71 16.67 11.30
N LEU A 60 -0.69 15.84 11.46
CA LEU A 60 0.41 16.01 12.42
C LEU A 60 1.62 16.73 11.84
N GLU A 61 1.57 17.17 10.58
CA GLU A 61 2.67 17.81 9.84
C GLU A 61 3.96 16.96 9.83
N ILE A 62 3.82 15.64 9.77
CA ILE A 62 4.94 14.69 9.72
C ILE A 62 5.52 14.70 8.31
N LEU A 63 6.83 14.93 8.22
CA LEU A 63 7.55 14.95 6.95
C LEU A 63 7.80 13.51 6.45
N VAL A 64 7.13 13.15 5.36
CA VAL A 64 7.28 11.86 4.66
C VAL A 64 7.72 12.15 3.22
N LEU A 65 8.83 11.53 2.79
CA LEU A 65 9.41 11.76 1.46
C LEU A 65 9.67 13.23 1.10
N GLY A 66 9.91 14.08 2.10
CA GLY A 66 10.15 15.52 1.91
C GLY A 66 8.89 16.37 1.81
N ASN A 67 7.71 15.80 1.98
CA ASN A 67 6.42 16.50 1.99
C ASN A 67 5.61 16.18 3.26
N THR A 68 4.87 17.15 3.77
CA THR A 68 3.97 16.96 4.92
C THR A 68 2.58 16.51 4.51
N ASP A 69 2.18 16.73 3.26
CA ASP A 69 0.90 16.28 2.72
C ASP A 69 1.14 15.37 1.51
N ASN A 70 0.94 14.06 1.69
CA ASN A 70 1.09 13.06 0.64
C ASN A 70 -0.27 12.48 0.21
N THR A 71 -1.37 13.17 0.51
CA THR A 71 -2.72 12.71 0.16
C THR A 71 -2.96 12.71 -1.36
N ASP A 72 -2.19 13.50 -2.11
CA ASP A 72 -2.16 13.52 -3.57
C ASP A 72 -1.67 12.21 -4.19
N MET A 73 -0.94 11.38 -3.44
CA MET A 73 -0.48 10.05 -3.87
C MET A 73 -1.55 8.95 -3.72
N LEU A 74 -2.67 9.22 -3.03
CA LEU A 74 -3.72 8.21 -2.79
C LEU A 74 -4.35 7.65 -4.09
N PRO A 75 -4.65 8.46 -5.13
CA PRO A 75 -5.15 7.94 -6.40
C PRO A 75 -4.13 7.05 -7.13
N ASP A 76 -2.84 7.42 -7.07
CA ASP A 76 -1.75 6.68 -7.70
C ASP A 76 -1.50 5.35 -6.97
N LEU A 77 -1.56 5.36 -5.63
CA LEU A 77 -1.54 4.17 -4.79
C LEU A 77 -2.70 3.25 -5.14
N ALA A 78 -3.94 3.76 -5.15
CA ALA A 78 -5.12 2.97 -5.47
C ALA A 78 -5.02 2.31 -6.86
N TYR A 79 -4.50 3.03 -7.86
CA TYR A 79 -4.27 2.50 -9.20
C TYR A 79 -3.27 1.34 -9.20
N GLU A 80 -2.10 1.54 -8.59
CA GLU A 80 -1.03 0.55 -8.59
C GLU A 80 -1.39 -0.70 -7.81
N ILE A 81 -2.04 -0.56 -6.64
CA ILE A 81 -2.52 -1.70 -5.86
C ILE A 81 -3.60 -2.45 -6.63
N THR A 82 -4.56 -1.75 -7.22
CA THR A 82 -5.60 -2.38 -8.05
C THR A 82 -4.99 -3.18 -9.21
N ASN A 83 -4.00 -2.59 -9.90
CA ASN A 83 -3.30 -3.24 -11.00
C ASN A 83 -2.51 -4.47 -10.51
N GLN A 84 -1.81 -4.37 -9.39
CA GLN A 84 -1.05 -5.46 -8.79
C GLN A 84 -1.97 -6.63 -8.42
N MET A 85 -3.08 -6.35 -7.74
CA MET A 85 -4.05 -7.38 -7.32
C MET A 85 -4.74 -8.07 -8.51
N LYS A 86 -4.99 -7.33 -9.60
CA LYS A 86 -5.47 -7.91 -10.87
C LYS A 86 -4.43 -8.83 -11.51
N GLN A 87 -3.16 -8.42 -11.54
CA GLN A 87 -2.08 -9.23 -12.11
C GLN A 87 -1.82 -10.53 -11.33
N THR A 88 -2.00 -10.51 -10.02
CA THR A 88 -1.84 -11.70 -9.17
C THR A 88 -3.10 -12.58 -9.09
N GLY A 89 -4.22 -12.13 -9.65
CA GLY A 89 -5.50 -12.86 -9.59
C GLY A 89 -6.24 -12.77 -8.25
N TYR A 90 -5.83 -11.86 -7.36
CA TYR A 90 -6.41 -11.66 -6.03
C TYR A 90 -7.29 -10.40 -5.94
N TYR A 91 -7.71 -9.85 -7.08
CA TYR A 91 -8.51 -8.62 -7.12
C TYR A 91 -9.81 -8.70 -6.30
N SER A 92 -10.45 -9.86 -6.22
CA SER A 92 -11.66 -10.05 -5.40
C SER A 92 -11.41 -9.83 -3.91
N ILE A 93 -10.21 -10.14 -3.40
CA ILE A 93 -9.83 -9.87 -2.01
C ILE A 93 -9.69 -8.37 -1.79
N TRP A 94 -9.08 -7.67 -2.75
CA TRP A 94 -8.97 -6.21 -2.68
C TRP A 94 -10.34 -5.54 -2.70
N GLU A 95 -11.22 -5.93 -3.62
CA GLU A 95 -12.60 -5.44 -3.73
C GLU A 95 -13.39 -5.68 -2.43
N ALA A 96 -13.31 -6.88 -1.87
CA ALA A 96 -13.97 -7.19 -0.59
C ALA A 96 -13.46 -6.33 0.59
N THR A 97 -12.22 -5.82 0.52
CA THR A 97 -11.68 -4.93 1.54
C THR A 97 -12.15 -3.48 1.36
N LEU A 98 -12.49 -3.07 0.12
CA LEU A 98 -13.09 -1.77 -0.16
C LEU A 98 -14.54 -1.71 0.36
N ASP A 99 -15.32 -2.77 0.14
CA ASP A 99 -16.73 -2.86 0.55
C ASP A 99 -16.93 -2.88 2.08
N GLN A 100 -15.88 -3.20 2.85
CA GLN A 100 -15.93 -3.25 4.33
C GLN A 100 -15.71 -1.89 5.00
N GLN A 101 -15.42 -0.84 4.21
CA GLN A 101 -15.11 0.51 4.70
C GLN A 101 -16.23 1.52 4.37
N GLU A 102 -17.35 1.08 3.78
CA GLU A 102 -18.62 1.84 3.67
C GLU A 102 -19.54 1.62 4.88
#